data_AF-A0A977PWJ8-F1
#
_entry.id   AF-A0A977PWJ8-F1
#
_cell.length_a   1.000
_cell.length_b   1.000
_cell.length_c   1.000
_cell.angle_alpha   90.00
_cell.angle_beta   90.00
_cell.angle_gamma   90.00
#
_symmetry.space_group_name_H-M   'P 1'
#
loop_
_entity.id
_entity.type
_entity.pdbx_description
1 polymer ?
#
loop_
_entity_poly.entity_id
_entity_poly.type
_entity_poly.pdbx_seq_one_letter_code
_entity_poly.pdbx_strand_id
1 'polypeptide(L)' 'MYYFIRDVPISFLLAHWVYLSTDSSKPPDWGQASASALQTLFPDVALCSLFSQVERLRPLLQSFGLQLQLVAVTT' A
#
# COMPACT_ATOMS: atom_id res chain seq x y z
N MET A 1 -11.28 21.50 -15.56
CA MET A 1 -10.08 20.66 -15.81
C MET A 1 -8.87 21.29 -15.12
N TYR A 2 -8.86 21.33 -13.78
CA TYR A 2 -7.78 21.89 -12.96
C TYR A 2 -7.88 21.35 -11.51
N TYR A 3 -7.80 20.03 -11.35
CA TYR A 3 -7.75 19.39 -10.02
C TYR A 3 -6.62 18.35 -9.94
N PHE A 4 -5.53 18.57 -10.66
CA PHE A 4 -4.46 17.57 -10.81
C PHE A 4 -3.23 17.82 -9.93
N ILE A 5 -3.15 18.93 -9.19
CA ILE A 5 -1.87 19.40 -8.62
C ILE A 5 -1.99 19.75 -7.12
N ARG A 6 -2.66 18.91 -6.32
CA ARG A 6 -2.56 19.04 -4.85
C ARG A 6 -2.00 17.81 -4.14
N ASP A 7 -1.95 16.66 -4.81
CA ASP A 7 -1.45 15.38 -4.26
C ASP A 7 -0.24 14.84 -5.05
N VAL A 8 0.65 15.73 -5.49
CA VAL A 8 1.80 15.38 -6.34
C VAL A 8 2.95 14.60 -5.67
N PRO A 9 3.20 14.61 -4.33
CA PRO A 9 4.41 13.97 -3.81
C PRO A 9 4.37 12.45 -3.93
N ILE A 10 3.19 11.84 -3.79
CA ILE A 10 3.06 10.37 -3.77
C ILE A 10 3.22 9.81 -5.19
N SER A 11 2.58 10.39 -6.20
CA SER A 11 2.71 9.92 -7.59
C SER A 11 4.15 10.05 -8.11
N PHE A 12 4.86 11.11 -7.73
CA PHE A 12 6.27 11.27 -8.08
C PHE A 12 7.16 10.22 -7.39
N LEU A 13 6.98 10.01 -6.07
CA LEU A 13 7.73 9.01 -5.32
C LEU A 13 7.48 7.58 -5.86
N LEU A 14 6.23 7.26 -6.19
CA LEU A 14 5.84 5.97 -6.73
C LEU A 14 6.44 5.71 -8.12
N ALA A 15 6.36 6.69 -9.01
CA ALA A 15 6.92 6.56 -10.34
C ALA A 15 8.46 6.55 -10.31
N HIS A 16 9.09 7.28 -9.37
CA HIS A 16 10.53 7.22 -9.14
C HIS A 16 10.98 5.87 -8.57
N TRP A 17 10.21 5.30 -7.64
CA TRP A 17 10.46 3.95 -7.12
C TRP A 17 10.38 2.90 -8.22
N VAL A 18 9.35 2.94 -9.07
CA VAL A 18 9.22 2.03 -10.21
C VAL A 18 10.35 2.20 -11.20
N TYR A 19 10.76 3.43 -11.51
CA TYR A 19 11.93 3.69 -12.35
C TYR A 19 13.20 3.02 -11.82
N LEU A 20 13.47 3.15 -10.51
CA LEU A 20 14.61 2.48 -9.85
C LEU A 20 14.45 0.96 -9.82
N SER A 21 13.23 0.44 -9.68
CA SER A 21 12.95 -1.00 -9.56
C SER A 21 12.97 -1.74 -10.89
N THR A 22 12.80 -1.04 -12.02
CA THR A 22 12.61 -1.67 -13.35
C THR A 22 13.87 -1.62 -14.22
N ASP A 23 15.00 -1.11 -13.69
CA ASP A 23 16.32 -1.02 -14.35
C ASP A 23 16.23 -0.54 -15.82
N SER A 24 15.32 0.40 -16.07
CA SER A 24 14.90 0.78 -17.42
C SER A 24 15.65 2.02 -17.88
N SER A 25 16.40 1.90 -18.99
CA SER A 25 17.21 2.98 -19.56
C SER A 25 16.41 4.13 -20.18
N LYS A 26 15.07 4.05 -20.21
CA LYS A 26 14.19 5.12 -20.70
C LYS A 26 13.31 5.64 -19.57
N PRO A 27 13.14 6.96 -19.43
CA PRO A 27 12.19 7.51 -18.46
C PRO A 27 10.79 6.97 -18.80
N PRO A 28 10.14 6.25 -17.88
CA PRO A 28 8.82 5.68 -18.12
C PRO A 28 7.78 6.79 -18.20
N ASP A 29 6.62 6.48 -18.80
CA ASP A 29 5.45 7.33 -18.65
C ASP A 29 5.08 7.41 -17.16
N TRP A 30 5.33 8.56 -16.53
CA TRP A 30 5.17 8.75 -15.09
C TRP A 30 3.73 8.51 -14.62
N GLY A 31 2.74 8.71 -15.49
CA GLY A 31 1.33 8.41 -15.21
C GLY A 31 1.09 6.91 -15.17
N GLN A 32 1.58 6.16 -16.15
CA GLN A 32 1.43 4.72 -16.19
C GLN A 32 2.24 4.01 -15.09
N ALA A 33 3.47 4.47 -14.83
CA ALA A 33 4.34 3.92 -13.80
C ALA A 33 3.77 4.12 -12.39
N SER A 34 3.22 5.31 -12.09
CA SER A 34 2.58 5.57 -10.80
C SER A 34 1.29 4.75 -10.62
N ALA A 35 0.50 4.59 -11.67
CA ALA A 35 -0.69 3.73 -11.64
C ALA A 35 -0.33 2.27 -11.39
N SER A 36 0.71 1.76 -12.06
CA SER A 36 1.22 0.40 -11.84
C SER A 36 1.78 0.23 -10.43
N ALA A 37 2.55 1.20 -9.93
CA ALA A 37 3.08 1.19 -8.57
C ALA A 37 1.95 1.12 -7.54
N LEU A 38 0.91 1.94 -7.75
CA LEU A 38 -0.26 1.95 -6.89
C LEU A 38 -0.96 0.60 -6.92
N GLN A 39 -1.18 0.01 -8.09
CA GLN A 39 -1.79 -1.32 -8.21
C GLN A 39 -0.97 -2.41 -7.52
N THR A 40 0.37 -2.33 -7.59
CA THR A 40 1.25 -3.29 -6.92
C THR A 40 1.27 -3.10 -5.40
N LEU A 41 1.27 -1.86 -4.91
CA LEU A 41 1.33 -1.57 -3.48
C LEU A 41 -0.04 -1.62 -2.79
N PHE A 42 -1.12 -1.42 -3.54
CA PHE A 42 -2.48 -1.43 -3.01
C PHE A 42 -2.82 -2.70 -2.22
N PRO A 43 -2.52 -3.93 -2.68
CA PRO A 43 -2.79 -5.13 -1.90
C PRO A 43 -2.03 -5.14 -0.56
N ASP A 44 -0.76 -4.76 -0.53
CA ASP A 44 0.03 -4.70 0.72
C ASP A 44 -0.47 -3.61 1.66
N VAL A 45 -0.83 -2.43 1.15
CA VAL A 45 -1.39 -1.33 1.94
C VAL A 45 -2.76 -1.72 2.50
N ALA A 46 -3.61 -2.36 1.70
CA ALA A 46 -4.91 -2.85 2.13
C ALA A 46 -4.75 -3.93 3.22
N LEU A 47 -3.79 -4.84 3.05
CA LEU A 47 -3.49 -5.89 4.01
C LEU A 47 -2.95 -5.30 5.33
N CYS A 48 -1.99 -4.37 5.26
CA CYS A 48 -1.49 -3.63 6.43
C CYS A 48 -2.61 -2.88 7.16
N SER A 49 -3.50 -2.23 6.41
CA SER A 49 -4.67 -1.54 6.97
C SER A 49 -5.61 -2.50 7.68
N LEU A 50 -5.90 -3.65 7.06
CA LEU A 50 -6.73 -4.69 7.65
C LEU A 50 -6.11 -5.24 8.94
N PHE A 51 -4.81 -5.54 8.94
CA PHE A 51 -4.10 -5.95 10.15
C PHE A 51 -4.12 -4.88 11.23
N SER A 52 -3.94 -3.61 10.87
CA SER A 52 -4.03 -2.50 11.83
C SER A 52 -5.43 -2.42 12.45
N GLN A 53 -6.48 -2.62 11.67
CA GLN A 53 -7.85 -2.65 12.19
C GLN A 53 -8.10 -3.84 13.12
N VAL A 54 -7.62 -5.03 12.76
CA VAL A 54 -7.69 -6.21 13.62
C VAL A 54 -6.95 -5.99 14.95
N GLU A 55 -5.77 -5.39 14.90
CA GLU A 55 -4.98 -5.07 16.09
C GLU A 55 -5.70 -4.06 16.99
N ARG A 56 -6.38 -3.06 16.41
CA ARG A 56 -7.21 -2.10 17.15
C ARG A 56 -8.42 -2.76 17.82
N LEU A 57 -8.96 -3.83 17.25
CA LEU A 57 -10.08 -4.58 17.84
C LEU A 57 -9.65 -5.59 18.90
N ARG A 58 -8.36 -5.94 18.96
CA ARG A 58 -7.79 -6.84 19.98
C ARG A 58 -8.16 -6.46 21.43
N PRO A 59 -8.01 -5.20 21.91
CA PRO A 59 -8.39 -4.85 23.28
C PRO A 59 -9.89 -5.03 23.55
N LEU A 60 -10.75 -4.80 22.54
CA LEU A 60 -12.18 -5.05 22.67
C LEU A 60 -12.47 -6.55 22.79
N LEU A 61 -11.83 -7.38 21.98
CA LEU A 61 -11.97 -8.85 22.07
C LEU A 61 -11.51 -9.37 23.43
N GLN A 62 -10.40 -8.83 23.95
CA GLN A 62 -9.91 -9.16 25.30
C GLN A 62 -10.91 -8.76 26.40
N SER A 63 -11.64 -7.65 26.24
CA SER A 63 -12.70 -7.26 27.17
C SER A 63 -13.86 -8.25 27.21
N PHE A 64 -14.08 -9.01 26.13
CA PHE A 64 -15.05 -10.10 26.04
C PHE A 64 -14.45 -11.48 26.39
N GLY A 65 -13.19 -11.55 26.82
CA GLY A 65 -12.51 -12.81 27.11
C GLY A 65 -12.08 -13.61 25.89
N LEU A 66 -12.06 -12.99 24.70
CA LEU A 66 -11.65 -13.60 23.44
C LEU A 66 -10.22 -13.21 23.09
N GLN A 67 -9.41 -14.18 22.65
CA GLN A 67 -8.04 -13.96 22.19
C GLN A 67 -7.95 -14.16 20.68
N LEU A 68 -7.49 -13.12 19.98
CA LEU A 68 -7.22 -13.18 18.55
C LEU A 68 -5.74 -13.47 18.31
N GLN A 69 -5.42 -14.49 17.50
CA GLN A 69 -4.04 -14.85 17.17
C GLN A 69 -3.87 -14.88 15.65
N LEU A 70 -2.94 -14.07 15.15
CA LEU A 70 -2.52 -14.16 13.76
C LEU A 70 -1.57 -15.35 13.61
N VAL A 71 -1.84 -16.22 12.64
CA VAL A 71 -0.95 -17.34 12.28
C VAL A 71 -0.62 -17.20 10.81
N ALA A 72 0.67 -17.11 10.48
CA ALA A 72 1.12 -17.15 9.10
C ALA A 72 0.97 -18.59 8.58
N VAL A 73 0.20 -18.76 7.50
CA VAL A 73 0.07 -20.04 6.81
C VAL A 73 0.96 -19.99 5.58
N THR A 74 2.09 -20.70 5.62
CA THR A 74 2.95 -20.90 4.45
C THR A 74 2.46 -22.13 3.70
N THR A 75 1.87 -21.93 2.52
CA THR A 75 1.44 -22.99 1.60
C THR A 75 2.55 -23.35 0.61
#